data_AF-A0A356EAV0-F1
#
_entry.id   AF-A0A356EAV0-F1
#
_cell.length_a   1.000
_cell.length_b   1.000
_cell.length_c   1.000
_cell.angle_alpha   90.00
_cell.angle_beta   90.00
_cell.angle_gamma   90.00
#
_symmetry.space_group_name_H-M   'P 1'
#
loop_
_entity.id
_entity.type
_entity.pdbx_description
1 polymer ?
#
loop_
_entity_poly.entity_id
_entity_poly.type
_entity_poly.pdbx_seq_one_letter_code
_entity_poly.pdbx_strand_id
1 'polypeptide(L)'
;MKVAKNVVVSIAYQVRTEDGVLVDEAPANQPLEYLQGHNNLVIGLENALEDKSVGDKFEVRIKPEEGYGQYNENMVQRVPKDVFAGVDELEVGMRFIADTDIGPLPVVITEVGDNDVVVDGNHMLAGQELLFNVEVVATREATLEEIAHGHIHSAHDGCCGGHDSDEEGHGCGCGGNHDHEHDHHHHGQGGCGCGGHKHHHD
;
A
#
# COMPACT_ATOMS: atom_id res chain seq x y z
N MET A 1 -11.06 22.47 -13.91
CA MET A 1 -11.43 21.30 -14.74
C MET A 1 -12.36 20.43 -13.90
N LYS A 2 -13.30 19.71 -14.51
CA LYS A 2 -14.13 18.75 -13.76
C LYS A 2 -13.36 17.45 -13.56
N VAL A 3 -13.64 16.76 -12.47
CA VAL A 3 -13.14 15.40 -12.24
C VAL A 3 -13.75 14.46 -13.28
N ALA A 4 -12.88 13.79 -14.05
CA ALA A 4 -13.23 12.85 -15.10
C ALA A 4 -12.13 11.78 -15.21
N LYS A 5 -12.39 10.69 -15.96
CA LYS A 5 -11.40 9.63 -16.18
C LYS A 5 -10.07 10.19 -16.73
N ASN A 6 -8.94 9.67 -16.24
CA ASN A 6 -7.57 10.10 -16.59
C ASN A 6 -7.22 11.53 -16.15
N VAL A 7 -7.94 12.08 -15.18
CA VAL A 7 -7.59 13.35 -14.52
C VAL A 7 -6.94 13.02 -13.19
N VAL A 8 -5.82 13.66 -12.89
CA VAL A 8 -5.22 13.63 -11.56
C VAL A 8 -5.94 14.63 -10.68
N VAL A 9 -6.45 14.15 -9.55
CA VAL A 9 -7.23 14.95 -8.61
C VAL A 9 -6.51 14.96 -7.27
N SER A 10 -6.31 16.15 -6.73
CA SER A 10 -5.81 16.35 -5.37
C SER A 10 -7.00 16.60 -4.46
N ILE A 11 -7.26 15.70 -3.51
CA ILE A 11 -8.36 15.79 -2.57
C ILE A 11 -7.86 15.89 -1.14
N ALA A 12 -8.51 16.74 -0.35
CA ALA A 12 -8.46 16.66 1.09
C ALA A 12 -9.66 15.83 1.55
N TYR A 13 -9.47 14.86 2.43
CA TYR A 13 -10.58 14.06 2.93
C TYR A 13 -10.46 13.76 4.41
N GLN A 14 -11.60 13.44 5.02
CA GLN A 14 -11.67 12.92 6.36
C GLN A 14 -12.66 11.76 6.37
N VAL A 15 -12.20 10.58 6.79
CA VAL A 15 -13.03 9.38 6.86
C VAL A 15 -13.31 9.01 8.31
N ARG A 16 -14.59 8.85 8.63
CA ARG A 16 -15.07 8.47 9.95
C ARG A 16 -15.94 7.22 9.86
N THR A 17 -15.92 6.39 10.88
CA THR A 17 -16.89 5.29 11.03
C THR A 17 -18.26 5.83 11.41
N GLU A 18 -19.30 4.98 11.33
CA GLU A 18 -20.65 5.30 11.83
C GLU A 18 -20.63 5.72 13.31
N ASP A 19 -19.74 5.14 14.12
CA ASP A 19 -19.54 5.50 15.54
C ASP A 19 -18.86 6.87 15.75
N GLY A 20 -18.49 7.56 14.67
CA GLY A 20 -17.82 8.87 14.69
C GLY A 20 -16.32 8.81 14.94
N VAL A 21 -15.73 7.60 14.96
CA VAL A 21 -14.28 7.40 15.12
C VAL A 21 -13.59 7.84 13.84
N LEU A 22 -12.57 8.70 13.97
CA LEU A 22 -11.73 9.10 12.86
C LEU A 22 -10.83 7.93 12.46
N VAL A 23 -10.99 7.46 11.23
CA VAL A 23 -10.18 6.35 10.69
C VAL A 23 -8.92 6.89 10.03
N ASP A 24 -9.08 7.90 9.18
CA ASP A 24 -8.00 8.50 8.41
C ASP A 24 -8.37 9.94 8.00
N GLU A 25 -7.35 10.77 7.78
CA GLU A 25 -7.52 12.14 7.29
C GLU A 25 -6.34 12.61 6.43
N ALA A 26 -6.68 13.24 5.31
CA ALA A 26 -5.75 13.98 4.46
C ALA A 26 -6.14 15.47 4.50
N PRO A 27 -5.42 16.32 5.24
CA PRO A 27 -5.71 17.74 5.32
C PRO A 27 -5.35 18.47 4.01
N ALA A 28 -5.95 19.64 3.76
CA ALA A 28 -5.74 20.40 2.52
C ALA A 28 -4.30 20.92 2.29
N ASN A 29 -3.45 20.92 3.32
CA ASN A 29 -2.03 21.22 3.18
C ASN A 29 -1.20 20.02 2.68
N GLN A 30 -1.73 18.80 2.81
CA GLN A 30 -1.16 17.57 2.27
C GLN A 30 -2.28 16.76 1.60
N PRO A 31 -2.82 17.26 0.47
CA PRO A 31 -3.91 16.58 -0.21
C PRO A 31 -3.43 15.25 -0.76
N LEU A 32 -4.30 14.24 -0.74
CA LEU A 32 -4.06 12.99 -1.43
C LEU A 32 -4.27 13.19 -2.92
N GLU A 33 -3.24 12.89 -3.71
CA GLU A 33 -3.29 12.95 -5.15
C GLU A 33 -3.51 11.56 -5.72
N TYR A 34 -4.51 11.39 -6.58
CA TYR A 34 -4.81 10.11 -7.19
C TYR A 34 -5.29 10.29 -8.64
N LEU A 35 -5.26 9.20 -9.40
CA LEU A 35 -5.72 9.17 -10.79
C LEU A 35 -7.16 8.63 -10.86
N GLN A 36 -8.09 9.45 -11.34
CA GLN A 36 -9.51 9.12 -11.43
C GLN A 36 -9.78 8.04 -12.49
N GLY A 37 -10.57 7.03 -12.11
CA GLY A 37 -11.04 5.97 -13.01
C GLY A 37 -10.03 4.83 -13.21
N HIS A 38 -9.12 4.65 -12.25
CA HIS A 38 -8.11 3.59 -12.21
C HIS A 38 -8.18 2.74 -10.93
N ASN A 39 -9.29 2.82 -10.16
CA ASN A 39 -9.47 2.09 -8.90
C ASN A 39 -8.36 2.37 -7.88
N ASN A 40 -7.88 3.61 -7.84
CA ASN A 40 -6.92 4.05 -6.84
C ASN A 40 -7.62 4.29 -5.49
N LEU A 41 -8.90 4.63 -5.53
CA LEU A 41 -9.75 4.82 -4.36
C LEU A 41 -10.92 3.84 -4.39
N VAL A 42 -11.66 3.80 -3.28
CA VAL A 42 -12.89 3.01 -3.18
C VAL A 42 -13.91 3.49 -4.21
N ILE A 43 -14.61 2.55 -4.84
CA ILE A 43 -15.50 2.81 -5.99
C ILE A 43 -16.56 3.86 -5.65
N GLY A 44 -17.15 3.79 -4.46
CA GLY A 44 -18.16 4.77 -4.04
C GLY A 44 -17.61 6.19 -3.92
N LEU A 45 -16.33 6.34 -3.55
CA LEU A 45 -15.66 7.63 -3.46
C LEU A 45 -15.30 8.17 -4.85
N GLU A 46 -14.74 7.33 -5.73
CA GLU A 46 -14.45 7.73 -7.12
C GLU A 46 -15.73 8.18 -7.85
N ASN A 47 -16.84 7.46 -7.66
CA ASN A 47 -18.14 7.82 -8.25
C ASN A 47 -18.69 9.13 -7.70
N ALA A 48 -18.53 9.38 -6.39
CA ALA A 48 -19.01 10.62 -5.77
C ALA A 48 -18.17 11.85 -6.17
N LEU A 49 -16.90 11.62 -6.52
CA LEU A 49 -15.99 12.64 -7.02
C LEU A 49 -16.20 12.95 -8.50
N GLU A 50 -16.84 12.06 -9.26
CA GLU A 50 -17.16 12.29 -10.68
C GLU A 50 -17.99 13.58 -10.84
N ASP A 51 -17.68 14.34 -11.90
CA ASP A 51 -18.34 15.61 -12.23
C ASP A 51 -18.14 16.77 -11.23
N LYS A 52 -17.40 16.57 -10.14
CA LYS A 52 -17.06 17.63 -9.17
C LYS A 52 -16.03 18.61 -9.73
N SER A 53 -16.07 19.83 -9.22
CA SER A 53 -15.13 20.90 -9.57
C SER A 53 -14.19 21.22 -8.42
N VAL A 54 -13.03 21.81 -8.76
CA VAL A 54 -12.08 22.32 -7.76
C VAL A 54 -12.76 23.33 -6.83
N GLY A 55 -12.58 23.14 -5.53
CA GLY A 55 -13.19 23.92 -4.47
C GLY A 55 -14.50 23.34 -3.93
N ASP A 56 -15.06 22.30 -4.55
CA ASP A 56 -16.27 21.64 -4.06
C ASP A 56 -15.96 20.87 -2.78
N LYS A 57 -16.81 21.08 -1.75
CA LYS A 57 -16.81 20.32 -0.50
C LYS A 57 -18.13 19.59 -0.36
N PHE A 58 -18.08 18.31 -0.07
CA PHE A 58 -19.27 17.51 0.13
C PHE A 58 -18.99 16.34 1.08
N GLU A 59 -20.07 15.84 1.67
CA GLU A 59 -20.06 14.61 2.46
C GLU A 59 -20.69 13.50 1.62
N VAL A 60 -20.06 12.33 1.65
CA VAL A 60 -20.59 11.11 1.05
C VAL A 60 -20.50 9.96 2.04
N ARG A 61 -21.56 9.15 2.09
CA ARG A 61 -21.59 7.91 2.87
C ARG A 61 -21.32 6.75 1.95
N ILE A 62 -20.25 6.02 2.22
CA ILE A 62 -19.81 4.89 1.44
C ILE A 62 -20.24 3.62 2.18
N LYS A 63 -21.12 2.86 1.54
CA LYS A 63 -21.52 1.55 2.05
C LYS A 63 -20.35 0.58 2.00
N PRO A 64 -20.33 -0.46 2.84
CA PRO A 64 -19.27 -1.48 2.82
C PRO A 64 -19.03 -2.05 1.42
N GLU A 65 -20.09 -2.31 0.66
CA GLU A 65 -20.05 -2.84 -0.71
C GLU A 65 -19.28 -1.96 -1.70
N GLU A 66 -19.29 -0.65 -1.51
CA GLU A 66 -18.65 0.34 -2.38
C GLU A 66 -17.33 0.87 -1.81
N GLY A 67 -16.98 0.41 -0.61
CA GLY A 67 -15.83 0.81 0.19
C GLY A 67 -14.75 -0.28 0.21
N TYR A 68 -14.51 -0.82 1.40
CA TYR A 68 -13.53 -1.88 1.66
C TYR A 68 -14.10 -3.30 1.53
N GLY A 69 -15.32 -3.43 1.00
CA GLY A 69 -16.04 -4.69 0.87
C GLY A 69 -16.95 -4.99 2.07
N GLN A 70 -17.88 -5.92 1.84
CA GLN A 70 -18.66 -6.49 2.94
C GLN A 70 -17.78 -7.39 3.80
N TYR A 71 -18.09 -7.42 5.08
CA TYR A 71 -17.54 -8.42 5.98
C TYR A 71 -17.95 -9.81 5.48
N ASN A 72 -16.96 -10.63 5.14
CA ASN A 72 -17.19 -11.98 4.66
C ASN A 72 -16.90 -12.97 5.77
N GLU A 73 -17.95 -13.57 6.32
CA GLU A 73 -17.83 -14.63 7.33
C GLU A 73 -17.05 -15.84 6.80
N ASN A 74 -16.98 -16.06 5.48
CA ASN A 74 -16.18 -17.15 4.90
C ASN A 74 -14.67 -16.87 4.95
N MET A 75 -14.24 -15.62 5.16
CA MET A 75 -12.85 -15.27 5.44
C MET A 75 -12.49 -15.43 6.92
N VAL A 76 -13.48 -15.75 7.77
CA VAL A 76 -13.27 -16.16 9.15
C VAL A 76 -13.06 -17.67 9.16
N GLN A 77 -11.85 -18.10 9.49
CA GLN A 77 -11.48 -19.52 9.49
C GLN A 77 -11.10 -19.99 10.87
N ARG A 78 -11.54 -21.20 11.21
CA ARG A 78 -11.12 -21.89 12.43
C ARG A 78 -9.93 -22.78 12.09
N VAL A 79 -8.78 -22.46 12.66
CA VAL A 79 -7.52 -23.14 12.41
C VAL A 79 -7.04 -23.83 13.71
N PRO A 80 -6.51 -25.06 13.64
CA PRO A 80 -5.94 -25.72 14.81
C PRO A 80 -4.75 -24.94 15.36
N LYS A 81 -4.59 -24.90 16.69
CA LYS A 81 -3.44 -24.26 17.34
C LYS A 81 -2.10 -24.83 16.90
N ASP A 82 -2.06 -26.10 16.48
CA ASP A 82 -0.87 -26.77 15.98
C ASP A 82 -0.24 -26.06 14.77
N VAL A 83 -1.03 -25.33 13.99
CA VAL A 83 -0.53 -24.54 12.84
C VAL A 83 0.33 -23.36 13.31
N PHE A 84 0.10 -22.86 14.51
CA PHE A 84 0.88 -21.80 15.14
C PHE A 84 1.99 -22.35 16.05
N ALA A 85 2.40 -23.60 15.84
CA ALA A 85 3.50 -24.20 16.59
C ALA A 85 4.77 -23.34 16.49
N GLY A 86 5.20 -22.79 17.63
CA GLY A 86 6.35 -21.87 17.72
C GLY A 86 6.00 -20.46 18.20
N VAL A 87 4.71 -20.15 18.37
CA VAL A 87 4.25 -18.95 19.08
C VAL A 87 3.93 -19.34 20.52
N ASP A 88 4.66 -18.77 21.49
CA ASP A 88 4.52 -19.10 22.91
C ASP A 88 3.14 -18.72 23.48
N GLU A 89 2.54 -17.62 23.00
CA GLU A 89 1.25 -17.13 23.49
C GLU A 89 0.40 -16.59 22.32
N LEU A 90 -0.78 -17.19 22.11
CA LEU A 90 -1.76 -16.72 21.12
C LEU A 90 -2.75 -15.80 21.83
N GLU A 91 -2.73 -14.53 21.46
CA GLU A 91 -3.63 -13.51 22.00
C GLU A 91 -4.61 -13.02 20.93
N VAL A 92 -5.82 -12.66 21.38
CA VAL A 92 -6.81 -11.99 20.54
C VAL A 92 -6.26 -10.64 20.08
N GLY A 93 -6.35 -10.36 18.79
CA GLY A 93 -5.82 -9.16 18.15
C GLY A 93 -4.42 -9.33 17.54
N MET A 94 -3.74 -10.46 17.76
CA MET A 94 -2.48 -10.76 17.07
C MET A 94 -2.70 -10.92 15.57
N ARG A 95 -1.75 -10.41 14.78
CA ARG A 95 -1.77 -10.47 13.32
C ARG A 95 -0.77 -11.49 12.82
N PHE A 96 -1.20 -12.35 11.91
CA PHE A 96 -0.39 -13.38 11.27
C PHE A 96 -0.53 -13.28 9.76
N ILE A 97 0.45 -13.79 9.03
CA ILE A 97 0.31 -14.03 7.59
C ILE A 97 -0.05 -15.51 7.45
N ALA A 98 -1.26 -15.80 7.02
CA ALA A 98 -1.72 -17.15 6.72
C ALA A 98 -1.50 -17.42 5.23
N ASP A 99 -0.83 -18.53 4.91
CA ASP A 99 -0.77 -19.02 3.55
C ASP A 99 -2.13 -19.66 3.20
N THR A 100 -2.91 -18.97 2.37
CA THR A 100 -4.19 -19.47 1.85
C THR A 100 -4.06 -19.89 0.39
N ASP A 101 -5.08 -20.57 -0.16
CA ASP A 101 -5.12 -20.93 -1.59
C ASP A 101 -5.04 -19.70 -2.53
N ILE A 102 -5.34 -18.51 -2.01
CA ILE A 102 -5.32 -17.22 -2.71
C ILE A 102 -3.97 -16.49 -2.52
N GLY A 103 -3.06 -17.07 -1.73
CA GLY A 103 -1.75 -16.51 -1.39
C GLY A 103 -1.62 -16.14 0.10
N PRO A 104 -0.48 -15.54 0.48
CA PRO A 104 -0.24 -15.07 1.84
C PRO A 104 -1.21 -13.92 2.17
N LEU A 105 -2.16 -14.18 3.06
CA LEU A 105 -3.18 -13.23 3.50
C LEU A 105 -2.89 -12.83 4.95
N PRO A 106 -2.81 -11.52 5.28
CA PRO A 106 -2.77 -11.10 6.66
C PRO A 106 -4.11 -11.40 7.35
N VAL A 107 -4.07 -12.14 8.45
CA VAL A 107 -5.22 -12.50 9.28
C VAL A 107 -5.03 -12.02 10.71
N VAL A 108 -6.12 -11.77 11.42
CA VAL A 108 -6.13 -11.34 12.82
C VAL A 108 -6.84 -12.37 13.67
N ILE A 109 -6.29 -12.73 14.83
CA ILE A 109 -6.97 -13.61 15.77
C ILE A 109 -8.15 -12.88 16.40
N THR A 110 -9.36 -13.41 16.27
CA THR A 110 -10.58 -12.86 16.90
C THR A 110 -10.99 -13.64 18.14
N GLU A 111 -10.67 -14.94 18.19
CA GLU A 111 -10.99 -15.81 19.32
C GLU A 111 -9.92 -16.89 19.48
N VAL A 112 -9.53 -17.18 20.73
CA VAL A 112 -8.63 -18.28 21.06
C VAL A 112 -9.40 -19.27 21.92
N GLY A 113 -9.75 -20.42 21.35
CA GLY A 113 -10.37 -21.54 22.07
C GLY A 113 -9.32 -22.42 22.75
N ASP A 114 -9.71 -23.59 23.28
CA ASP A 114 -8.77 -24.51 23.93
C ASP A 114 -7.85 -25.22 22.92
N ASN A 115 -8.41 -25.73 21.82
CA ASN A 115 -7.71 -26.52 20.79
C ASN A 115 -7.59 -25.80 19.43
N ASP A 116 -8.40 -24.77 19.22
CA ASP A 116 -8.53 -24.09 17.93
C ASP A 116 -8.57 -22.57 18.12
N VAL A 117 -8.22 -21.86 17.06
CA VAL A 117 -8.16 -20.40 17.01
C VAL A 117 -8.99 -19.93 15.83
N VAL A 118 -9.77 -18.88 16.03
CA VAL A 118 -10.53 -18.22 14.98
C VAL A 118 -9.68 -17.06 14.46
N VAL A 119 -9.36 -17.12 13.18
CA VAL A 119 -8.65 -16.05 12.45
C VAL A 119 -9.58 -15.39 11.47
N ASP A 120 -9.44 -14.08 11.33
CA ASP A 120 -10.22 -13.25 10.45
C ASP A 120 -9.30 -12.58 9.42
N GLY A 121 -9.47 -12.93 8.14
CA GLY A 121 -8.74 -12.32 7.02
C GLY A 121 -9.40 -11.08 6.43
N ASN A 122 -10.51 -10.61 7.00
CA ASN A 122 -11.17 -9.40 6.51
C ASN A 122 -10.31 -8.15 6.79
N HIS A 123 -10.43 -7.17 5.90
CA HIS A 123 -9.89 -5.84 6.18
C HIS A 123 -10.57 -5.25 7.42
N MET A 124 -9.83 -4.53 8.28
CA MET A 124 -10.38 -3.98 9.54
C MET A 124 -11.61 -3.07 9.34
N LEU A 125 -11.74 -2.49 8.15
CA LEU A 125 -12.84 -1.60 7.76
C LEU A 125 -13.92 -2.30 6.92
N ALA A 126 -13.77 -3.60 6.63
CA ALA A 126 -14.78 -4.36 5.89
C ALA A 126 -16.07 -4.47 6.71
N GLY A 127 -17.21 -4.31 6.05
CA GLY A 127 -18.53 -4.34 6.71
C GLY A 127 -18.94 -3.05 7.43
N GLN A 128 -18.07 -2.04 7.53
CA GLN A 128 -18.42 -0.76 8.18
C GLN A 128 -18.85 0.30 7.16
N GLU A 129 -19.91 1.04 7.48
CA GLU A 129 -20.26 2.25 6.73
C GLU A 129 -19.30 3.38 7.09
N LEU A 130 -18.75 4.03 6.07
CA LEU A 130 -17.74 5.08 6.22
C LEU A 130 -18.29 6.41 5.72
N LEU A 131 -18.15 7.44 6.55
CA LEU A 131 -18.51 8.81 6.24
C LEU A 131 -17.26 9.56 5.76
N PHE A 132 -17.24 9.91 4.48
CA PHE A 132 -16.18 10.68 3.85
C PHE A 132 -16.60 12.13 3.70
N ASN A 133 -15.85 13.03 4.32
CA ASN A 133 -15.91 14.46 4.05
C ASN A 133 -14.79 14.80 3.09
N VAL A 134 -15.11 15.24 1.88
CA VAL A 134 -14.12 15.43 0.80
C VAL A 134 -14.16 16.87 0.30
N GLU A 135 -12.99 17.39 0.01
CA GLU A 135 -12.76 18.68 -0.62
C GLU A 135 -11.81 18.52 -1.81
N VAL A 136 -12.24 18.97 -2.98
CA VAL A 136 -11.39 18.93 -4.18
C VAL A 136 -10.45 20.14 -4.15
N VAL A 137 -9.16 19.91 -3.96
CA VAL A 137 -8.16 20.97 -3.83
C VAL A 137 -7.64 21.40 -5.20
N ALA A 138 -7.34 20.44 -6.08
CA ALA A 138 -6.83 20.72 -7.42
C ALA A 138 -7.17 19.58 -8.39
N THR A 139 -7.12 19.90 -9.68
CA THR A 139 -7.28 18.93 -10.77
C THR A 139 -6.28 19.27 -11.87
N ARG A 140 -5.59 18.27 -12.42
CA ARG A 140 -4.72 18.41 -13.59
C ARG A 140 -4.90 17.24 -14.55
N GLU A 141 -4.54 17.42 -15.81
CA GLU A 141 -4.49 16.31 -16.76
C GLU A 141 -3.35 15.36 -16.39
N ALA A 142 -3.61 14.05 -16.46
CA ALA A 142 -2.58 13.03 -16.28
C ALA A 142 -1.66 12.99 -17.50
N THR A 143 -0.38 12.68 -17.29
CA THR A 143 0.52 12.40 -18.40
C THR A 143 0.23 11.01 -18.98
N LEU A 144 0.67 10.76 -20.22
CA LEU A 144 0.50 9.45 -20.86
C LEU A 144 1.18 8.32 -20.07
N GLU A 145 2.29 8.63 -19.39
CA GLU A 145 3.00 7.69 -18.52
C GLU A 145 2.17 7.34 -17.28
N GLU A 146 1.58 8.33 -16.60
CA GLU A 146 0.71 8.10 -15.44
C GLU A 146 -0.54 7.28 -15.80
N ILE A 147 -1.11 7.52 -16.99
CA ILE A 147 -2.26 6.73 -17.49
C ILE A 147 -1.84 5.30 -17.80
N ALA A 148 -0.65 5.10 -18.36
CA ALA A 148 -0.13 3.76 -18.67
C ALA A 148 0.21 2.97 -17.41
N HIS A 149 0.73 3.64 -16.37
CA HIS A 149 1.11 3.03 -15.10
C HIS A 149 -0.05 2.94 -14.10
N GLY A 150 -1.14 3.68 -14.31
CA GLY A 150 -2.32 3.68 -13.43
C GLY A 150 -2.17 4.47 -12.13
N HIS A 151 -1.00 5.07 -11.89
CA HIS A 151 -0.68 5.83 -10.68
C HIS A 151 0.03 7.15 -11.01
N ILE A 152 -0.03 8.10 -10.07
CA ILE A 152 0.63 9.40 -10.23
C ILE A 152 2.14 9.28 -10.03
N HIS A 153 2.92 9.93 -10.88
CA HIS A 153 4.36 10.05 -10.73
C HIS A 153 4.65 11.47 -10.22
N SER A 154 4.46 11.71 -8.92
CA SER A 154 4.93 12.96 -8.32
C SER A 154 6.46 12.97 -8.34
N ALA A 155 7.05 14.14 -8.63
CA ALA A 155 8.49 14.37 -8.88
C ALA A 155 9.42 14.14 -7.66
N HIS A 156 9.01 13.31 -6.71
CA HIS A 156 9.75 12.91 -5.54
C HIS A 156 9.91 11.39 -5.56
N ASP A 157 10.81 10.91 -6.42
CA ASP A 157 11.42 9.58 -6.32
C ASP A 157 11.93 9.38 -4.89
N GLY A 158 11.15 8.65 -4.11
CA GLY A 158 11.32 8.50 -2.68
C GLY A 158 10.93 7.13 -2.20
N CYS A 159 11.46 6.09 -2.86
CA CYS A 159 11.75 4.79 -2.26
C CYS A 159 10.55 4.06 -1.61
N CYS A 160 9.68 3.42 -2.41
CA CYS A 160 8.92 2.23 -2.01
C CYS A 160 8.74 1.33 -3.24
N GLY A 161 9.18 0.07 -3.13
CA GLY A 161 9.46 -0.82 -4.26
C GLY A 161 8.24 -1.18 -5.10
N GLY A 162 8.31 -0.84 -6.39
CA GLY A 162 7.52 -1.50 -7.43
C GLY A 162 7.99 -2.95 -7.55
N HIS A 163 7.10 -3.88 -7.21
CA HIS A 163 7.26 -5.29 -7.54
C HIS A 163 6.61 -5.48 -8.92
N ASP A 164 7.31 -5.03 -9.96
CA ASP A 164 6.95 -5.39 -11.34
C ASP A 164 7.33 -6.86 -11.52
N SER A 165 6.30 -7.69 -11.55
CA SER A 165 6.38 -9.09 -11.91
C SER A 165 6.53 -9.20 -13.43
N ASP A 166 7.79 -9.20 -13.89
CA ASP A 166 8.15 -9.77 -15.18
C ASP A 166 9.15 -10.91 -14.93
N GLU A 167 8.77 -12.11 -15.37
CA GLU A 167 9.65 -13.27 -15.44
C GLU A 167 10.96 -12.91 -16.16
N GLU A 168 12.07 -12.87 -15.44
CA GLU A 168 13.17 -13.82 -15.56
C GLU A 168 14.28 -13.43 -14.57
N GLY A 169 14.75 -14.42 -13.81
CA GLY A 169 15.38 -14.20 -12.52
C GLY A 169 16.69 -13.42 -12.54
N HIS A 170 16.78 -12.42 -11.67
CA HIS A 170 18.04 -11.95 -11.09
C HIS A 170 17.83 -11.45 -9.66
N GLY A 171 18.24 -12.26 -8.68
CA GLY A 171 18.37 -11.82 -7.29
C GLY A 171 19.50 -10.80 -7.17
N CYS A 172 19.15 -9.52 -6.99
CA CYS A 172 20.08 -8.50 -6.55
C CYS A 172 20.04 -8.40 -5.02
N GLY A 173 21.01 -9.05 -4.37
CA GLY A 173 21.33 -8.80 -2.97
C GLY A 173 22.00 -7.43 -2.84
N CYS A 174 21.28 -6.45 -2.28
CA CYS A 174 21.86 -5.18 -1.87
C CYS A 174 22.13 -5.20 -0.36
N GLY A 175 23.33 -5.64 -0.02
CA GLY A 175 23.94 -5.36 1.28
C GLY A 175 24.67 -4.02 1.29
N GLY A 176 24.66 -3.36 2.45
CA GLY A 176 25.58 -2.31 2.90
C GLY A 176 25.01 -0.89 2.77
N ASN A 177 25.17 0.03 3.74
CA ASN A 177 26.20 0.10 4.77
C ASN A 177 25.86 1.28 5.74
N HIS A 178 25.94 1.19 7.06
CA HIS A 178 27.00 1.70 7.96
C HIS A 178 26.43 1.61 9.41
N ASP A 179 27.14 1.19 10.45
CA ASP A 179 28.21 1.95 11.08
C ASP A 179 29.14 1.10 11.98
N HIS A 180 30.33 1.68 12.21
CA HIS A 180 31.32 1.42 13.26
C HIS A 180 32.51 0.46 12.99
N GLU A 181 33.66 1.13 12.78
CA GLU A 181 35.07 0.83 13.13
C GLU A 181 35.46 -0.61 13.46
N HIS A 182 36.47 -1.16 12.76
CA HIS A 182 37.70 -1.67 13.37
C HIS A 182 38.73 -2.13 12.32
N ASP A 183 39.93 -1.53 12.45
CA ASP A 183 41.28 -2.00 12.13
C ASP A 183 41.59 -2.70 10.79
N HIS A 184 42.39 -1.98 9.99
CA HIS A 184 43.13 -2.46 8.85
C HIS A 184 44.22 -3.47 9.26
N HIS A 185 44.14 -4.71 8.74
CA HIS A 185 45.33 -5.56 8.60
C HIS A 185 45.46 -6.08 7.15
N HIS A 186 46.56 -5.64 6.53
CA HIS A 186 47.10 -6.09 5.25
C HIS A 186 47.36 -7.60 5.22
N HIS A 187 47.07 -8.24 4.08
CA HIS A 187 47.81 -9.29 3.35
C HIS A 187 46.84 -9.74 2.22
N GLY A 188 47.16 -9.98 0.96
CA GLY A 188 48.38 -10.06 0.18
C GLY A 188 47.97 -10.61 -1.20
N GLN A 189 48.54 -10.05 -2.27
CA GLN A 189 48.73 -10.64 -3.61
C GLN A 189 47.54 -11.28 -4.35
N GLY A 190 47.14 -10.63 -5.45
CA GLY A 190 46.29 -11.24 -6.47
C GLY A 190 46.12 -10.31 -7.67
N GLY A 191 47.20 -10.12 -8.43
CA GLY A 191 47.18 -9.30 -9.64
C GLY A 191 46.30 -9.92 -10.73
N CYS A 192 45.49 -9.10 -11.39
CA CYS A 192 45.01 -9.37 -12.74
C CYS A 192 45.21 -8.09 -13.54
N GLY A 193 46.25 -8.09 -14.36
CA GLY A 193 46.60 -6.99 -15.24
C GLY A 193 45.77 -7.04 -16.52
N CYS A 194 45.14 -5.92 -16.85
CA CYS A 194 44.72 -5.62 -18.21
C CYS A 194 45.43 -4.33 -18.62
N GLY A 195 46.44 -4.47 -19.48
CA GLY A 195 46.94 -3.38 -20.32
C GLY A 195 45.84 -2.92 -21.28
N GLY A 196 45.90 -1.77 -21.92
CA GLY A 196 46.93 -0.76 -22.02
C GLY A 196 46.50 0.14 -23.17
N HIS A 197 46.36 1.45 -22.92
CA HIS A 197 46.33 2.45 -23.97
C HIS A 197 47.02 3.71 -23.43
N LYS A 198 48.28 3.88 -23.81
CA LYS A 198 49.01 5.14 -23.64
C LYS A 198 48.69 6.04 -24.82
N HIS A 199 48.13 7.20 -24.54
CA HIS A 199 48.29 8.38 -25.37
C HIS A 199 49.73 8.87 -25.22
N HIS A 200 50.41 9.13 -26.33
CA HIS A 200 51.61 9.95 -26.34
C HIS A 200 51.42 11.05 -27.40
N HIS A 201 51.55 12.28 -26.92
CA HIS A 201 51.84 13.47 -27.70
C HIS A 201 53.27 13.39 -28.23
N ASP A 202 53.44 13.90 -29.46
CA ASP A 202 54.65 14.31 -30.20
C ASP A 202 55.82 13.32 -30.30
#